data_AF-A0A6N2WGY8-F1
#
_entry.id   AF-A0A6N2WGY8-F1
#
_cell.length_a   1.000
_cell.length_b   1.000
_cell.length_c   1.000
_cell.angle_alpha   90.00
_cell.angle_beta   90.00
_cell.angle_gamma   90.00
#
_symmetry.space_group_name_H-M   'P 1'
#
loop_
_entity.id
_entity.type
_entity.pdbx_description
1 polymer ?
#
loop_
_entity_poly.entity_id
_entity_poly.type
_entity_poly.pdbx_seq_one_letter_code
_entity_poly.pdbx_strand_id
1 'polypeptide(L)'
;MTSKSPVRSCEDVDEAALSYAEVKALATGNPYIKEKMDLDIQVSKLKLMKANHTSQKYRLEDNITQHYPHQIAIFKERIEGFTADMNKYAKNKPEDKEQFFMQVGGKSYTDKKEAGTAIIAMCKEIKGINASADVGEYLGFKLNVTFDSFNNKFVMNVKGAMSHPMEVGADPLGNITRINNALEAMPAQLEEAQTKLSNVEHQLETARAEVNKPFAQEAELSEKLDRLTALNALLNMDEKGNDAIGMDEETQEEPERKLADRPAERTSLKGRLTEMKARVSGTPAGRDAVDKTRGNETIR
;
A
#
# COMPACT_ATOMS: atom_id res chain seq x y z
N MET A 1 -18.02 20.47 7.83
CA MET A 1 -18.86 19.62 6.96
C MET A 1 -17.98 19.10 5.84
N THR A 2 -17.36 17.95 6.07
CA THR A 2 -16.42 17.33 5.15
C THR A 2 -16.91 15.92 4.87
N SER A 3 -17.03 15.66 3.57
CA SER A 3 -17.43 14.44 2.88
C SER A 3 -17.28 13.15 3.67
N LYS A 4 -18.41 12.53 4.03
CA LYS A 4 -18.50 11.12 4.38
C LYS A 4 -18.02 10.31 3.16
N SER A 5 -16.88 9.63 3.29
CA SER A 5 -16.52 8.54 2.39
C SER A 5 -17.66 7.53 2.38
N PRO A 6 -18.17 7.10 1.22
CA PRO A 6 -19.08 5.98 1.20
C PRO A 6 -18.24 4.73 1.46
N VAL A 7 -18.22 4.28 2.72
CA VAL A 7 -18.02 2.87 3.03
C VAL A 7 -19.17 2.15 2.32
N ARG A 8 -18.99 1.84 1.04
CA ARG A 8 -19.79 0.83 0.35
C ARG A 8 -19.28 -0.52 0.82
N SER A 9 -19.62 -0.84 2.06
CA SER A 9 -19.97 -2.20 2.44
C SER A 9 -21.36 -2.44 1.85
N CYS A 10 -21.46 -2.53 0.52
CA CYS A 10 -22.59 -3.22 -0.06
C CYS A 10 -22.29 -4.70 0.21
N GLU A 11 -22.79 -5.17 1.35
CA GLU A 11 -23.46 -6.47 1.38
C GLU A 11 -24.63 -6.37 0.38
N ASP A 12 -24.33 -6.27 -0.91
CA ASP A 12 -25.25 -6.80 -1.90
C ASP A 12 -25.14 -8.30 -1.67
N VAL A 13 -25.91 -8.75 -0.68
CA VAL A 13 -26.48 -10.07 -0.67
C VAL A 13 -27.01 -10.23 -2.09
N ASP A 14 -26.29 -10.97 -2.93
CA ASP A 14 -26.86 -11.49 -4.16
C ASP A 14 -28.20 -12.06 -3.72
N GLU A 15 -29.29 -11.43 -4.14
CA GLU A 15 -30.63 -11.96 -3.98
C GLU A 15 -30.64 -13.21 -4.85
N ALA A 16 -30.15 -14.31 -4.26
CA ALA A 16 -30.04 -15.59 -4.93
C ALA A 16 -31.47 -15.97 -5.26
N ALA A 17 -31.86 -15.75 -6.51
CA ALA A 17 -33.15 -16.16 -7.03
C ALA A 17 -33.22 -17.67 -6.87
N LEU A 18 -34.06 -18.11 -5.92
CA LEU A 18 -34.34 -19.52 -5.72
C LEU A 18 -34.77 -20.11 -7.06
N SER A 19 -34.15 -21.21 -7.45
CA SER A 19 -34.54 -21.93 -8.65
C SER A 19 -35.99 -22.41 -8.52
N TYR A 20 -36.68 -22.56 -9.66
CA TYR A 20 -38.05 -23.06 -9.69
C TYR A 20 -38.20 -24.40 -8.93
N ALA A 21 -37.16 -25.24 -8.97
CA ALA A 21 -37.06 -26.48 -8.22
C ALA A 21 -37.02 -26.28 -6.69
N GLU A 22 -36.26 -25.30 -6.22
CA GLU A 22 -36.18 -24.94 -4.80
C GLU A 22 -37.50 -24.38 -4.29
N VAL A 23 -38.18 -23.55 -5.08
CA VAL A 23 -39.50 -23.01 -4.75
C VAL A 23 -40.55 -24.12 -4.72
N LYS A 24 -40.55 -25.02 -5.71
CA LYS A 24 -41.49 -26.15 -5.80
C LYS A 24 -41.29 -27.12 -4.65
N ALA A 25 -40.07 -27.52 -4.35
CA ALA A 25 -39.84 -28.51 -3.29
C ALA A 25 -39.87 -27.93 -1.86
N LEU A 26 -39.72 -26.62 -1.70
CA LEU A 26 -40.12 -25.93 -0.46
C LEU A 26 -41.63 -26.02 -0.24
N ALA A 27 -42.42 -25.83 -1.30
CA ALA A 27 -43.88 -25.94 -1.25
C ALA A 27 -44.37 -27.38 -1.03
N THR A 28 -43.63 -28.39 -1.49
CA THR A 28 -43.93 -29.81 -1.23
C THR A 28 -43.30 -30.35 0.06
N GLY A 29 -42.56 -29.53 0.82
CA GLY A 29 -41.99 -29.91 2.12
C GLY A 29 -40.81 -30.89 2.04
N ASN A 30 -40.02 -30.89 0.95
CA ASN A 30 -38.87 -31.77 0.81
C ASN A 30 -37.76 -31.38 1.84
N PRO A 31 -37.42 -32.25 2.81
CA PRO A 31 -36.44 -31.94 3.85
C PRO A 31 -35.04 -31.67 3.30
N TYR A 32 -34.70 -32.22 2.13
CA TYR A 32 -33.39 -32.06 1.50
C TYR A 32 -33.17 -30.64 0.95
N ILE A 33 -34.22 -29.93 0.54
CA ILE A 33 -34.08 -28.53 0.07
C ILE A 33 -33.81 -27.58 1.24
N LYS A 34 -34.46 -27.83 2.38
CA LYS A 34 -34.19 -27.07 3.60
C LYS A 34 -32.75 -27.26 4.09
N GLU A 35 -32.29 -28.52 4.13
CA GLU A 35 -30.89 -28.83 4.48
C GLU A 35 -29.90 -28.15 3.51
N LYS A 36 -30.22 -28.12 2.21
CA LYS A 36 -29.39 -27.46 1.19
C LYS A 36 -29.25 -25.97 1.46
N MET A 37 -30.36 -25.26 1.67
CA MET A 37 -30.33 -23.82 1.95
C MET A 37 -29.51 -23.49 3.21
N ASP A 38 -29.70 -24.26 4.28
CA ASP A 38 -28.95 -24.08 5.53
C ASP A 38 -27.44 -24.35 5.32
N LEU A 39 -27.09 -25.37 4.53
CA LEU A 39 -25.70 -25.69 4.19
C LEU A 39 -25.09 -24.63 3.26
N ASP A 40 -25.82 -24.10 2.28
CA ASP A 40 -25.34 -23.06 1.36
C ASP A 40 -24.94 -21.78 2.11
N ILE A 41 -25.74 -21.36 3.10
CA ILE A 41 -25.42 -20.22 3.97
C ILE A 41 -24.14 -20.50 4.77
N GLN A 42 -24.05 -21.69 5.38
CA GLN A 42 -22.89 -22.07 6.19
C GLN A 42 -21.61 -22.17 5.36
N VAL A 43 -21.67 -22.81 4.19
CA VAL A 43 -20.55 -22.94 3.24
C VAL A 43 -20.12 -21.57 2.73
N SER A 44 -21.07 -20.68 2.41
CA SER A 44 -20.75 -19.31 1.97
C SER A 44 -20.00 -18.53 3.04
N LYS A 45 -20.46 -18.60 4.30
CA LYS A 45 -19.78 -17.99 5.45
C LYS A 45 -18.37 -18.56 5.64
N LEU A 46 -18.22 -19.88 5.60
CA LEU A 46 -16.92 -20.55 5.76
C LEU A 46 -15.95 -20.25 4.60
N LYS A 47 -16.45 -20.14 3.36
CA LYS A 47 -15.66 -19.70 2.20
C LYS A 47 -15.16 -18.26 2.37
N LEU A 48 -16.00 -17.36 2.86
CA LEU A 48 -15.59 -15.98 3.16
C LEU A 48 -14.49 -15.95 4.23
N MET A 49 -14.65 -16.73 5.30
CA MET A 49 -13.63 -16.87 6.35
C MET A 49 -12.30 -17.42 5.81
N LYS A 50 -12.36 -18.44 4.94
CA LYS A 50 -11.17 -18.99 4.27
C LYS A 50 -10.50 -17.99 3.32
N ALA A 51 -11.28 -17.22 2.56
CA ALA A 51 -10.76 -16.18 1.67
C ALA A 51 -10.07 -15.06 2.48
N ASN A 52 -10.65 -14.67 3.61
CA ASN A 52 -10.05 -13.71 4.54
C ASN A 52 -8.74 -14.27 5.13
N HIS A 53 -8.76 -15.49 5.66
CA HIS A 53 -7.56 -16.16 6.18
C HIS A 53 -6.43 -16.24 5.13
N THR A 54 -6.77 -16.63 3.90
CA THR A 54 -5.82 -16.70 2.78
C THR A 54 -5.23 -15.33 2.47
N SER A 55 -6.07 -14.28 2.44
CA SER A 55 -5.61 -12.91 2.20
C SER A 55 -4.70 -12.40 3.34
N GLN A 56 -5.04 -12.72 4.59
CA GLN A 56 -4.20 -12.40 5.75
C GLN A 56 -2.85 -13.10 5.67
N LYS A 57 -2.83 -14.38 5.27
CA LYS A 57 -1.61 -15.14 5.06
C LYS A 57 -0.70 -14.48 4.02
N TYR A 58 -1.22 -14.13 2.85
CA TYR A 58 -0.43 -13.43 1.83
C TYR A 58 0.11 -12.08 2.31
N ARG A 59 -0.68 -11.32 3.06
CA ARG A 59 -0.22 -10.06 3.67
C ARG A 59 0.89 -10.30 4.69
N LEU A 60 0.80 -11.36 5.49
CA LEU A 60 1.85 -11.75 6.42
C LEU A 60 3.12 -12.19 5.70
N GLU A 61 3.01 -12.97 4.62
CA GLU A 61 4.15 -13.38 3.79
C GLU A 61 4.88 -12.17 3.18
N ASP A 62 4.14 -11.20 2.64
CA ASP A 62 4.70 -9.95 2.12
C ASP A 62 5.39 -9.14 3.23
N ASN A 63 4.75 -9.03 4.40
CA ASN A 63 5.34 -8.34 5.54
C ASN A 63 6.65 -9.01 6.01
N ILE A 64 6.70 -10.34 6.06
CA ILE A 64 7.89 -11.11 6.47
C ILE A 64 9.03 -11.00 5.47
N THR A 65 8.71 -10.94 4.17
CA THR A 65 9.72 -10.98 3.11
C THR A 65 10.24 -9.60 2.74
N GLN A 66 9.38 -8.58 2.75
CA GLN A 66 9.71 -7.23 2.31
C GLN A 66 9.71 -6.23 3.47
N HIS A 67 8.58 -6.13 4.18
CA HIS A 67 8.35 -4.99 5.08
C HIS A 67 9.22 -5.00 6.33
N TYR A 68 9.21 -6.09 7.10
CA TYR A 68 9.97 -6.20 8.34
C TYR A 68 11.49 -6.19 8.09
N PRO A 69 12.06 -6.94 7.12
CA PRO A 69 13.49 -6.86 6.84
C PRO A 69 13.95 -5.46 6.45
N HIS A 70 13.15 -4.74 5.66
CA HIS A 70 13.44 -3.35 5.30
C HIS A 70 13.46 -2.42 6.52
N GLN A 71 12.46 -2.52 7.40
CA GLN A 71 12.43 -1.75 8.65
C GLN A 71 13.62 -2.07 9.55
N ILE A 72 13.97 -3.35 9.70
CA ILE A 72 15.13 -3.79 10.49
C ILE A 72 16.42 -3.17 9.94
N ALA A 73 16.61 -3.18 8.62
CA ALA A 73 17.77 -2.57 7.98
C ALA A 73 17.85 -1.06 8.29
N ILE A 74 16.74 -0.33 8.14
CA ILE A 74 16.66 1.11 8.45
C ILE A 74 17.00 1.37 9.92
N PHE A 75 16.44 0.60 10.86
CA PHE A 75 16.71 0.82 12.28
C PHE A 75 18.15 0.48 12.65
N LYS A 76 18.75 -0.55 12.05
CA LYS A 76 20.17 -0.88 12.25
C LYS A 76 21.08 0.23 11.75
N GLU A 77 20.86 0.71 10.52
CA GLU A 77 21.61 1.84 9.95
C GLU A 77 21.47 3.09 10.82
N ARG A 78 20.26 3.36 11.33
CA ARG A 78 20.00 4.49 12.21
C ARG A 78 20.73 4.38 13.56
N ILE A 79 20.77 3.19 14.16
CA ILE A 79 21.50 2.95 15.41
C ILE A 79 23.01 3.14 15.18
N GLU A 80 23.55 2.63 14.09
CA GLU A 80 24.96 2.82 13.71
C GLU A 80 25.27 4.31 13.52
N GLY A 81 24.41 5.03 12.79
CA GLY A 81 24.52 6.48 12.57
C GLY A 81 24.50 7.28 13.87
N PHE A 82 23.55 7.01 14.77
CA PHE A 82 23.51 7.66 16.09
C PHE A 82 24.74 7.33 16.93
N THR A 83 25.22 6.09 16.91
CA THR A 83 26.43 5.68 17.64
C THR A 83 27.66 6.43 17.11
N ALA A 84 27.79 6.57 15.80
CA ALA A 84 28.87 7.34 15.17
C ALA A 84 28.81 8.83 15.55
N ASP A 85 27.61 9.42 15.54
CA ASP A 85 27.40 10.81 15.92
C ASP A 85 27.67 11.06 17.41
N MET A 86 27.24 10.17 18.29
CA MET A 86 27.56 10.25 19.72
C MET A 86 29.07 10.19 19.97
N ASN A 87 29.79 9.30 19.27
CA ASN A 87 31.25 9.23 19.36
C ASN A 87 31.92 10.51 18.88
N LYS A 88 31.41 11.10 17.79
CA LYS A 88 31.90 12.37 17.25
C LYS A 88 31.65 13.51 18.22
N TYR A 89 30.46 13.57 18.80
CA TYR A 89 30.10 14.56 19.83
C TYR A 89 30.99 14.41 21.07
N ALA A 90 31.21 13.20 21.58
CA ALA A 90 32.07 12.96 22.73
C ALA A 90 33.52 13.39 22.49
N LYS A 91 34.06 13.17 21.28
CA LYS A 91 35.43 13.59 20.92
C LYS A 91 35.61 15.09 20.77
N ASN A 92 34.58 15.79 20.31
CA ASN A 92 34.64 17.22 20.01
C ASN A 92 34.09 18.10 21.13
N LYS A 93 33.48 17.51 22.17
CA LYS A 93 32.93 18.24 23.31
C LYS A 93 34.08 18.85 24.12
N PRO A 94 34.14 20.18 24.30
CA PRO A 94 35.13 20.79 25.16
C PRO A 94 34.93 20.33 26.61
N GLU A 95 36.03 20.06 27.32
CA GLU A 95 36.01 19.66 28.73
C GLU A 95 35.42 20.75 29.64
N ASP A 96 35.58 22.02 29.23
CA ASP A 96 35.02 23.18 29.90
C ASP A 96 33.72 23.63 29.22
N LYS A 97 32.62 23.69 29.99
CA LYS A 97 31.30 24.13 29.51
C LYS A 97 31.25 25.61 29.16
N GLU A 98 32.22 26.41 29.62
CA GLU A 98 32.33 27.82 29.25
C GLU A 98 33.02 28.03 27.90
N GLN A 99 33.78 27.05 27.42
CA GLN A 99 34.40 27.12 26.09
C GLN A 99 33.35 26.86 25.01
N PHE A 100 33.00 27.92 24.30
CA PHE A 100 32.12 27.87 23.12
C PHE A 100 32.95 28.20 21.89
N PHE A 101 32.86 27.32 20.88
CA PHE A 101 33.44 27.57 19.57
C PHE A 101 32.47 27.12 18.49
N MET A 102 32.14 28.02 17.59
CA MET A 102 31.25 27.76 16.48
C MET A 102 31.71 28.52 15.24
N GLN A 103 31.65 27.89 14.07
CA GLN A 103 31.89 28.57 12.82
C GLN A 103 30.56 28.85 12.12
N VAL A 104 30.33 30.09 11.72
CA VAL A 104 29.15 30.51 10.95
C VAL A 104 29.60 31.39 9.79
N GLY A 105 29.22 31.04 8.55
CA GLY A 105 29.61 31.80 7.35
C GLY A 105 31.13 31.95 7.19
N GLY A 106 31.90 30.95 7.61
CA GLY A 106 33.37 30.96 7.60
C GLY A 106 34.05 31.75 8.73
N LYS A 107 33.29 32.47 9.57
CA LYS A 107 33.82 33.19 10.74
C LYS A 107 33.68 32.35 12.00
N SER A 108 34.71 32.36 12.84
CA SER A 108 34.70 31.70 14.15
C SER A 108 34.15 32.64 15.23
N TYR A 109 33.25 32.12 16.05
CA TYR A 109 32.60 32.82 17.14
C TYR A 109 32.88 32.12 18.47
N THR A 110 33.22 32.91 19.48
CA THR A 110 33.40 32.44 20.88
C THR A 110 32.27 32.92 21.80
N ASP A 111 31.46 33.89 21.36
CA ASP A 111 30.23 34.30 22.04
C ASP A 111 29.00 33.61 21.41
N LYS A 112 28.19 32.96 22.25
CA LYS A 112 26.93 32.30 21.88
C LYS A 112 25.94 33.28 21.26
N LYS A 113 25.87 34.52 21.75
CA LYS A 113 24.93 35.53 21.28
C LYS A 113 25.29 36.01 19.88
N GLU A 114 26.56 36.23 19.61
CA GLU A 114 27.06 36.62 18.29
C GLU A 114 26.86 35.49 17.27
N ALA A 115 27.21 34.25 17.64
CA ALA A 115 27.01 33.08 16.77
C ALA A 115 25.52 32.88 16.41
N GLY A 116 24.63 32.94 17.41
CA GLY A 116 23.18 32.82 17.18
C GLY A 116 22.62 33.93 16.29
N THR A 117 23.16 35.16 16.41
CA THR A 117 22.76 36.29 15.55
C THR A 117 23.23 36.08 14.12
N ALA A 118 24.45 35.56 13.93
CA ALA A 118 24.98 35.20 12.62
C ALA A 118 24.15 34.10 11.93
N ILE A 119 23.71 33.07 12.67
CA ILE A 119 22.79 32.04 12.14
C ILE A 119 21.50 32.68 11.62
N ILE A 120 20.86 33.54 12.41
CA ILE A 120 19.60 34.20 12.02
C ILE A 120 19.82 35.09 10.79
N ALA A 121 20.95 35.79 10.70
CA ALA A 121 21.29 36.60 9.53
C ALA A 121 21.41 35.72 8.27
N MET A 122 22.13 34.60 8.34
CA MET A 122 22.25 33.63 7.25
C MET A 122 20.89 33.05 6.84
N CYS A 123 20.01 32.72 7.80
CA CYS A 123 18.66 32.24 7.49
C CYS A 123 17.85 33.26 6.66
N LYS A 124 17.99 34.56 6.93
CA LYS A 124 17.28 35.62 6.19
C LYS A 124 17.77 35.82 4.76
N GLU A 125 18.98 35.39 4.45
CA GLU A 125 19.54 35.44 3.10
C GLU A 125 18.97 34.35 2.20
N ILE A 126 18.41 33.28 2.78
CA ILE A 126 17.76 32.19 2.06
C ILE A 126 16.41 32.67 1.52
N LYS A 127 16.42 33.19 0.29
CA LYS A 127 15.23 33.65 -0.44
C LYS A 127 14.94 32.72 -1.61
N GLY A 128 14.51 31.50 -1.32
CA GLY A 128 14.11 30.53 -2.33
C GLY A 128 13.19 29.46 -1.76
N ILE A 129 12.20 29.04 -2.55
CA ILE A 129 11.30 27.94 -2.18
C ILE A 129 12.14 26.67 -2.06
N ASN A 130 12.17 26.06 -0.87
CA ASN A 130 13.00 24.90 -0.54
C ASN A 130 14.50 25.10 -0.79
N ALA A 131 14.98 26.34 -0.74
CA ALA A 131 16.42 26.60 -0.81
C ALA A 131 17.08 26.13 0.49
N SER A 132 18.20 25.42 0.35
CA SER A 132 19.08 25.03 1.44
C SER A 132 20.38 25.83 1.40
N ALA A 133 20.87 26.28 2.55
CA ALA A 133 22.17 26.93 2.67
C ALA A 133 22.98 26.31 3.81
N ASP A 134 24.28 26.17 3.58
CA ASP A 134 25.22 25.78 4.61
C ASP A 134 25.52 27.00 5.49
N VAL A 135 25.22 26.86 6.77
CA VAL A 135 25.35 27.94 7.76
C VAL A 135 26.72 27.89 8.42
N GLY A 136 27.26 26.69 8.67
CA GLY A 136 28.58 26.54 9.26
C GLY A 136 28.79 25.21 9.96
N GLU A 137 29.61 25.21 11.00
CA GLU A 137 30.03 24.00 11.72
C GLU A 137 30.04 24.22 13.24
N TYR A 138 29.57 23.23 13.99
CA TYR A 138 29.53 23.23 15.45
C TYR A 138 29.89 21.86 16.00
N LEU A 139 30.92 21.77 16.86
CA LEU A 139 31.42 20.51 17.46
C LEU A 139 31.68 19.40 16.42
N GLY A 140 32.14 19.78 15.23
CA GLY A 140 32.38 18.86 14.11
C GLY A 140 31.14 18.57 13.24
N PHE A 141 29.95 19.03 13.61
CA PHE A 141 28.73 18.83 12.85
C PHE A 141 28.47 19.99 11.90
N LYS A 142 28.17 19.66 10.64
CA LYS A 142 27.81 20.67 9.65
C LYS A 142 26.38 21.12 9.88
N LEU A 143 26.12 22.41 9.78
CA LEU A 143 24.82 23.01 9.97
C LEU A 143 24.28 23.46 8.62
N ASN A 144 23.17 22.86 8.20
CA ASN A 144 22.47 23.23 6.98
C ASN A 144 21.08 23.73 7.34
N VAL A 145 20.66 24.87 6.80
CA VAL A 145 19.30 25.39 6.98
C VAL A 145 18.54 25.26 5.69
N THR A 146 17.31 24.78 5.79
CA THR A 146 16.34 24.75 4.69
C THR A 146 15.12 25.57 5.08
N PHE A 147 14.60 26.36 4.14
CA PHE A 147 13.35 27.08 4.33
C PHE A 147 12.16 26.19 3.91
N ASP A 148 11.38 25.76 4.90
CA ASP A 148 10.12 25.03 4.68
C ASP A 148 9.04 26.05 4.30
N SER A 149 8.75 26.13 3.00
CA SER A 149 7.76 27.06 2.45
C SER A 149 6.32 26.67 2.78
N PHE A 150 6.06 25.40 3.12
CA PHE A 150 4.72 24.93 3.48
C PHE A 150 4.35 25.36 4.90
N ASN A 151 5.29 25.18 5.85
CA ASN A 151 5.08 25.58 7.24
C ASN A 151 5.56 27.01 7.54
N ASN A 152 6.15 27.70 6.56
CA ASN A 152 6.75 29.03 6.69
C ASN A 152 7.76 29.11 7.85
N LYS A 153 8.64 28.10 7.95
CA LYS A 153 9.59 27.92 9.04
C LYS A 153 10.99 27.59 8.52
N PHE A 154 12.01 28.02 9.25
CA PHE A 154 13.39 27.62 8.98
C PHE A 154 13.72 26.37 9.78
N VAL A 155 14.09 25.30 9.07
CA VAL A 155 14.53 24.05 9.67
C VAL A 155 16.04 23.95 9.51
N MET A 156 16.77 23.93 10.62
CA MET A 156 18.19 23.62 10.64
C MET A 156 18.38 22.12 10.81
N ASN A 157 19.27 21.54 10.03
CA ASN A 157 19.72 20.17 10.14
C ASN A 157 21.16 20.18 10.63
N VAL A 158 21.38 19.61 11.82
CA VAL A 158 22.72 19.30 12.31
C VAL A 158 23.13 17.99 11.64
N LYS A 159 24.05 18.05 10.69
CA LYS A 159 24.49 16.94 9.84
C LYS A 159 25.69 16.23 10.45
N GLY A 160 25.46 15.00 10.89
CA GLY A 160 26.48 13.98 11.17
C GLY A 160 26.36 12.82 10.18
N ALA A 161 26.53 11.59 10.69
CA ALA A 161 26.06 10.38 10.03
C ALA A 161 24.52 10.37 9.95
N MET A 162 23.85 10.91 10.98
CA MET A 162 22.41 11.20 10.95
C MET A 162 22.14 12.69 10.82
N SER A 163 20.95 13.02 10.33
CA SER A 163 20.45 14.40 10.27
C SER A 163 19.56 14.66 11.47
N HIS A 164 19.89 15.65 12.28
CA HIS A 164 19.10 16.06 13.44
C HIS A 164 18.37 17.37 13.11
N PRO A 165 17.10 17.32 12.69
CA PRO A 165 16.34 18.50 12.34
C PRO A 165 15.90 19.26 13.58
N MET A 166 15.87 20.59 13.48
CA MET A 166 15.41 21.48 14.52
C MET A 166 14.86 22.79 13.92
N GLU A 167 13.93 23.42 14.63
CA GLU A 167 13.35 24.69 14.20
C GLU A 167 14.23 25.87 14.67
N VAL A 168 14.56 26.76 13.74
CA VAL A 168 15.26 28.02 14.04
C VAL A 168 14.25 29.07 14.45
N GLY A 169 14.39 29.57 15.69
CA GLY A 169 13.57 30.66 16.23
C GLY A 169 14.21 32.03 16.05
N ALA A 170 13.50 33.08 16.47
CA ALA A 170 13.97 34.47 16.41
C ALA A 170 15.00 34.83 17.50
N ASP A 171 15.16 33.99 18.54
CA ASP A 171 16.09 34.22 19.64
C ASP A 171 17.48 33.62 19.34
N PRO A 172 18.55 34.44 19.25
CA PRO A 172 19.92 33.98 19.04
C PRO A 172 20.38 32.92 20.03
N LEU A 173 20.19 33.16 21.33
CA LEU A 173 20.70 32.27 22.38
C LEU A 173 19.87 30.99 22.45
N GLY A 174 18.55 31.10 22.31
CA GLY A 174 17.65 29.96 22.22
C GLY A 174 18.00 29.01 21.08
N ASN A 175 18.47 29.51 19.94
CA ASN A 175 18.92 28.65 18.83
C ASN A 175 20.14 27.80 19.21
N ILE A 176 21.14 28.40 19.88
CA ILE A 176 22.31 27.65 20.39
C ILE A 176 21.89 26.59 21.39
N THR A 177 21.00 26.93 22.33
CA THR A 177 20.44 25.97 23.30
C THR A 177 19.70 24.83 22.60
N ARG A 178 18.89 25.11 21.58
CA ARG A 178 18.21 24.06 20.80
C ARG A 178 19.22 23.13 20.09
N ILE A 179 20.36 23.65 19.60
CA ILE A 179 21.39 22.83 18.94
C ILE A 179 22.01 21.88 19.95
N ASN A 180 22.35 22.40 21.13
CA ASN A 180 22.86 21.58 22.23
C ASN A 180 21.83 20.51 22.64
N ASN A 181 20.56 20.88 22.80
CA ASN A 181 19.50 19.92 23.14
C ASN A 181 19.34 18.83 22.08
N ALA A 182 19.45 19.17 20.79
CA ALA A 182 19.38 18.19 19.70
C ALA A 182 20.54 17.18 19.77
N LEU A 183 21.75 17.65 20.08
CA LEU A 183 22.92 16.78 20.26
C LEU A 183 22.85 15.96 21.56
N GLU A 184 22.34 16.54 22.65
CA GLU A 184 22.18 15.86 23.94
C GLU A 184 21.02 14.85 23.94
N ALA A 185 20.07 14.97 23.01
CA ALA A 185 18.96 14.02 22.84
C ALA A 185 19.35 12.72 22.12
N MET A 186 20.53 12.65 21.51
CA MET A 186 20.98 11.47 20.74
C MET A 186 20.92 10.14 21.52
N PRO A 187 21.32 10.05 22.81
CA PRO A 187 21.21 8.81 23.58
C PRO A 187 19.77 8.30 23.71
N ALA A 188 18.82 9.22 23.96
CA ALA A 188 17.41 8.87 24.06
C ALA A 188 16.85 8.42 22.70
N GLN A 189 17.27 9.07 21.60
CA GLN A 189 16.87 8.67 20.24
C GLN A 189 17.46 7.31 19.83
N LEU A 190 18.67 6.99 20.31
CA LEU A 190 19.30 5.69 20.11
C LEU A 190 18.54 4.60 20.86
N GLU A 191 18.18 4.83 22.13
CA GLU A 191 17.37 3.89 22.93
C GLU A 191 15.99 3.66 22.29
N GLU A 192 15.35 4.73 21.79
CA GLU A 192 14.08 4.63 21.06
C GLU A 192 14.23 3.79 19.78
N ALA A 193 15.32 3.99 19.02
CA ALA A 193 15.59 3.23 17.80
C ALA A 193 15.86 1.74 18.11
N GLN A 194 16.61 1.44 19.18
CA GLN A 194 16.84 0.07 19.66
C GLN A 194 15.55 -0.61 20.11
N THR A 195 14.71 0.10 20.84
CA THR A 195 13.39 -0.41 21.28
C THR A 195 12.50 -0.72 20.07
N LYS A 196 12.46 0.18 19.07
CA LYS A 196 11.71 -0.06 17.83
C LYS A 196 12.26 -1.24 17.04
N LEU A 197 13.58 -1.39 16.94
CA LEU A 197 14.21 -2.54 16.31
C LEU A 197 13.76 -3.86 16.97
N SER A 198 13.89 -3.94 18.30
CA SER A 198 13.47 -5.11 19.08
C SER A 198 11.98 -5.44 18.88
N ASN A 199 11.11 -4.42 18.90
CA ASN A 199 9.68 -4.61 18.64
C ASN A 199 9.40 -5.16 17.23
N VAL A 200 10.08 -4.66 16.21
CA VAL A 200 9.92 -5.13 14.82
C VAL A 200 10.46 -6.55 14.66
N GLU A 201 11.57 -6.88 15.31
CA GLU A 201 12.12 -8.24 15.32
C GLU A 201 11.14 -9.23 15.97
N HIS A 202 10.56 -8.87 17.12
CA HIS A 202 9.52 -9.68 17.78
C HIS A 202 8.24 -9.82 16.92
N GLN A 203 7.83 -8.75 16.23
CA GLN A 203 6.70 -8.81 15.29
C GLN A 203 6.99 -9.74 14.12
N LEU A 204 8.21 -9.74 13.58
CA LEU A 204 8.63 -10.65 12.53
C LEU A 204 8.61 -12.11 13.00
N GLU A 205 9.08 -12.40 14.21
CA GLU A 205 9.01 -13.74 14.79
C GLU A 205 7.57 -14.21 14.99
N THR A 206 6.72 -13.33 15.53
CA THR A 206 5.29 -13.59 15.73
C THR A 206 4.59 -13.86 14.38
N ALA A 207 4.84 -13.02 13.37
CA ALA A 207 4.30 -13.17 12.03
C ALA A 207 4.74 -14.48 11.38
N ARG A 208 6.01 -14.88 11.55
CA ARG A 208 6.53 -16.17 11.08
C ARG A 208 5.85 -17.37 11.76
N ALA A 209 5.52 -17.26 13.04
CA ALA A 209 4.75 -18.30 13.72
C ALA A 209 3.29 -18.34 13.24
N GLU A 210 2.70 -17.18 12.97
CA GLU A 210 1.29 -17.06 12.59
C GLU A 210 1.00 -17.45 11.15
N VAL A 211 1.88 -17.10 10.20
CA VAL A 211 1.68 -17.38 8.76
C VAL A 211 1.57 -18.89 8.45
N ASN A 212 2.13 -19.72 9.33
CA ASN A 212 2.10 -21.18 9.22
C ASN A 212 0.84 -21.81 9.81
N LYS A 213 -0.02 -21.04 10.49
CA LYS A 213 -1.25 -21.57 11.08
C LYS A 213 -2.26 -21.93 9.97
N PRO A 214 -2.81 -23.15 9.98
CA PRO A 214 -3.85 -23.52 9.04
C PRO A 214 -5.19 -22.86 9.40
N PHE A 215 -6.09 -22.78 8.43
CA PHE A 215 -7.46 -22.34 8.68
C PHE A 215 -8.17 -23.34 9.61
N ALA A 216 -8.60 -22.90 10.79
CA ALA A 216 -9.12 -23.79 11.83
C ALA A 216 -10.37 -24.58 11.39
N GLN A 217 -11.20 -24.00 10.51
CA GLN A 217 -12.44 -24.62 10.04
C GLN A 217 -12.28 -25.27 8.65
N GLU A 218 -11.05 -25.59 8.24
CA GLU A 218 -10.79 -26.24 6.95
C GLU A 218 -11.51 -27.59 6.83
N ALA A 219 -11.48 -28.41 7.89
CA ALA A 219 -12.18 -29.69 7.92
C ALA A 219 -13.71 -29.53 7.88
N GLU A 220 -14.25 -28.60 8.67
CA GLU A 220 -15.70 -28.28 8.70
C GLU A 220 -16.19 -27.77 7.34
N LEU A 221 -15.40 -26.92 6.67
CA LEU A 221 -15.70 -26.44 5.34
C LEU A 221 -15.68 -27.58 4.31
N SER A 222 -14.70 -28.49 4.38
CA SER A 222 -14.62 -29.65 3.49
C SER A 222 -15.83 -30.57 3.66
N GLU A 223 -16.16 -30.93 4.90
CA GLU A 223 -17.28 -31.83 5.21
C GLU A 223 -18.62 -31.24 4.71
N LYS A 224 -18.86 -29.95 4.97
CA LYS A 224 -20.09 -29.29 4.52
C LYS A 224 -20.14 -29.13 3.00
N LEU A 225 -19.00 -28.91 2.35
CA LEU A 225 -18.92 -28.91 0.89
C LEU A 225 -19.26 -30.29 0.32
N ASP A 226 -18.70 -31.35 0.87
CA ASP A 226 -18.97 -32.72 0.43
C ASP A 226 -20.46 -33.07 0.62
N ARG A 227 -21.04 -32.73 1.77
CA ARG A 227 -22.48 -32.92 2.03
C ARG A 227 -23.34 -32.13 1.04
N LEU A 228 -22.98 -30.89 0.75
CA LEU A 228 -23.70 -30.02 -0.19
C LEU A 228 -23.62 -30.57 -1.63
N THR A 229 -22.46 -31.10 -2.05
CA THR A 229 -22.33 -31.73 -3.37
C THR A 229 -23.15 -33.02 -3.48
N ALA A 230 -23.17 -33.86 -2.44
CA ALA A 230 -24.00 -35.06 -2.39
C ALA A 230 -25.50 -34.70 -2.43
N LEU A 231 -25.91 -33.67 -1.70
CA LEU A 231 -27.30 -33.20 -1.66
C LEU A 231 -27.76 -32.62 -3.00
N ASN A 232 -26.91 -31.85 -3.68
CA ASN A 232 -27.16 -31.37 -5.03
C ASN A 232 -27.32 -32.54 -6.03
N ALA A 233 -26.49 -33.58 -5.92
CA ALA A 233 -26.62 -34.75 -6.79
C ALA A 233 -27.94 -35.51 -6.56
N LEU A 234 -28.37 -35.66 -5.30
CA LEU A 234 -29.64 -36.29 -4.94
C LEU A 234 -30.84 -35.52 -5.49
N LEU A 235 -30.85 -34.20 -5.32
CA LEU A 235 -31.94 -33.34 -5.82
C LEU A 235 -32.01 -33.33 -7.36
N ASN A 236 -30.86 -33.29 -8.04
CA ASN A 236 -30.81 -33.35 -9.51
C ASN A 236 -31.24 -34.71 -10.08
N MET A 237 -31.19 -35.80 -9.29
CA MET A 237 -31.69 -37.11 -9.70
C MET A 237 -33.22 -37.22 -9.54
N ASP A 238 -33.79 -36.60 -8.51
CA ASP A 238 -35.23 -36.57 -8.26
C ASP A 238 -35.99 -35.75 -9.32
N GLU A 239 -35.37 -34.68 -9.84
CA GLU A 239 -35.91 -33.91 -10.98
C GLU A 239 -36.10 -34.76 -12.24
N LYS A 240 -35.12 -35.61 -12.58
CA LYS A 240 -35.19 -36.47 -13.77
C LYS A 240 -36.18 -37.63 -13.65
N GLY A 241 -36.64 -37.94 -12.43
CA GLY A 241 -37.59 -39.02 -12.16
C GLY A 241 -39.05 -38.61 -12.27
N ASN A 242 -39.36 -37.30 -12.24
CA ASN A 242 -40.74 -36.81 -12.12
C ASN A 242 -41.29 -36.12 -13.39
N ASP A 243 -40.53 -36.10 -14.49
CA ASP A 243 -40.98 -35.63 -15.81
C ASP A 243 -41.76 -36.71 -16.61
N ALA A 244 -42.20 -37.79 -15.96
CA ALA A 244 -42.93 -38.91 -16.57
C ALA A 244 -44.40 -39.03 -16.10
N ILE A 245 -45.06 -37.92 -15.80
CA ILE A 245 -46.52 -37.90 -15.62
C ILE A 245 -47.10 -36.83 -16.54
N GLY A 246 -47.69 -37.30 -17.63
CA GLY A 246 -48.32 -36.47 -18.65
C GLY A 246 -49.51 -35.66 -18.14
N MET A 247 -49.57 -34.42 -18.62
CA MET A 247 -50.81 -33.73 -18.90
C MET A 247 -50.66 -33.18 -20.33
N ASP A 248 -51.31 -33.86 -21.26
CA ASP A 248 -51.71 -33.30 -22.54
C ASP A 248 -52.67 -32.14 -22.26
N GLU A 249 -52.19 -30.90 -22.37
CA GLU A 249 -53.05 -29.76 -22.73
C GLU A 249 -52.35 -28.98 -23.83
N GLU A 250 -52.96 -29.03 -25.02
CA GLU A 250 -52.63 -28.19 -26.17
C GLU A 250 -52.54 -26.73 -25.74
N THR A 251 -51.33 -26.19 -25.70
CA THR A 251 -51.12 -24.75 -25.70
C THR A 251 -50.41 -24.40 -27.00
N GLN A 252 -51.14 -23.69 -27.86
CA GLN A 252 -50.72 -23.24 -29.17
C GLN A 252 -49.39 -22.48 -29.09
N GLU A 253 -48.42 -22.89 -29.91
CA GLU A 253 -47.20 -22.14 -30.18
C GLU A 253 -47.55 -20.81 -30.88
N GLU A 254 -47.41 -19.67 -30.19
CA GLU A 254 -47.14 -18.41 -30.86
C GLU A 254 -45.62 -18.24 -31.00
N PRO A 255 -45.11 -17.81 -32.17
CA PRO A 255 -43.69 -17.66 -32.38
C PRO A 255 -43.17 -16.44 -31.61
N GLU A 256 -42.23 -16.68 -30.71
CA GLU A 256 -41.47 -15.65 -30.00
C GLU A 256 -40.87 -14.62 -30.99
N ARG A 257 -41.21 -13.35 -30.79
CA ARG A 257 -40.44 -12.24 -31.35
C ARG A 257 -39.05 -12.26 -30.73
N LYS A 258 -38.06 -12.76 -31.48
CA LYS A 258 -36.63 -12.58 -31.19
C LYS A 258 -36.29 -11.10 -31.08
N LEU A 259 -36.18 -10.59 -29.85
CA LEU A 259 -35.49 -9.33 -29.59
C LEU A 259 -34.00 -9.66 -29.35
N ALA A 260 -33.23 -9.44 -30.39
CA ALA A 260 -31.77 -9.48 -30.51
C ALA A 260 -30.95 -9.50 -29.20
N ASP A 261 -30.40 -10.67 -28.88
CA ASP A 261 -29.13 -10.78 -28.16
C ASP A 261 -28.00 -10.67 -29.19
N ARG A 262 -27.36 -9.50 -29.27
CA ARG A 262 -26.06 -9.36 -29.93
C ARG A 262 -25.01 -9.51 -28.84
N PRO A 263 -24.07 -10.47 -28.94
CA PRO A 263 -22.99 -10.55 -27.97
C PRO A 263 -22.14 -9.28 -28.12
N ALA A 264 -22.09 -8.46 -27.08
CA ALA A 264 -21.04 -7.46 -26.95
C ALA A 264 -19.74 -8.24 -26.75
N GLU A 265 -18.91 -8.34 -27.80
CA GLU A 265 -17.54 -8.81 -27.69
C GLU A 265 -16.82 -7.93 -26.65
N ARG A 266 -16.69 -8.45 -25.44
CA ARG A 266 -15.80 -7.89 -24.42
C ARG A 266 -14.37 -8.13 -24.88
N THR A 267 -13.89 -7.26 -25.74
CA THR A 267 -12.47 -7.12 -26.03
C THR A 267 -11.74 -6.85 -24.72
N SER A 268 -10.88 -7.80 -24.33
CA SER A 268 -10.07 -7.73 -23.13
C SER A 268 -9.31 -6.40 -23.07
N LEU A 269 -9.33 -5.73 -21.91
CA LEU A 269 -8.53 -4.53 -21.60
C LEU A 269 -7.04 -4.73 -21.94
N LYS A 270 -6.58 -5.98 -21.91
CA LYS A 270 -5.22 -6.36 -22.31
C LYS A 270 -4.97 -6.09 -23.81
N GLY A 271 -5.94 -6.35 -24.68
CA GLY A 271 -5.85 -6.09 -26.12
C GLY A 271 -5.84 -4.60 -26.48
N ARG A 272 -6.66 -3.80 -25.80
CA ARG A 272 -6.69 -2.33 -25.97
C ARG A 272 -5.39 -1.66 -25.50
N LEU A 273 -4.74 -2.20 -24.47
CA LEU A 273 -3.47 -1.68 -23.99
C LEU A 273 -2.32 -1.98 -24.97
N THR A 274 -2.32 -3.15 -25.63
CA THR A 274 -1.31 -3.48 -26.65
C THR A 274 -1.44 -2.61 -27.90
N GLU A 275 -2.67 -2.35 -28.33
CA GLU A 275 -2.97 -1.49 -29.49
C GLU A 275 -2.59 -0.03 -29.25
N MET A 276 -2.81 0.47 -28.03
CA MET A 276 -2.42 1.81 -27.62
C MET A 276 -0.89 1.95 -27.49
N LYS A 277 -0.19 0.90 -27.03
CA LYS A 277 1.29 0.85 -26.98
C LYS A 277 1.93 0.85 -28.37
N ALA A 278 1.26 0.23 -29.36
CA ALA A 278 1.71 0.25 -30.75
C ALA A 278 1.51 1.62 -31.42
N ARG A 279 0.44 2.35 -31.09
CA ARG A 279 0.19 3.71 -31.63
C ARG A 279 1.10 4.78 -31.04
N VAL A 280 1.54 4.63 -29.79
CA VAL A 280 2.43 5.59 -29.11
C VAL A 280 3.90 5.41 -29.47
N SER A 281 4.30 4.26 -30.04
CA SER A 281 5.70 3.95 -30.40
C SER A 281 6.10 4.25 -31.86
N GLY A 282 5.26 4.95 -32.63
CA GLY A 282 5.70 5.69 -33.83
C GLY A 282 6.36 4.85 -34.93
N THR A 283 5.73 3.76 -35.39
CA THR A 283 6.13 3.08 -36.64
C THR A 283 4.94 3.04 -37.61
N PRO A 284 5.03 3.65 -38.82
CA PRO A 284 3.90 3.73 -39.73
C PRO A 284 3.67 2.37 -40.41
N ALA A 285 2.41 1.94 -40.47
CA ALA A 285 1.99 0.79 -41.26
C ALA A 285 2.29 1.08 -42.74
N GLY A 286 3.21 0.28 -43.31
CA GLY A 286 3.56 0.31 -44.72
C GLY A 286 2.34 0.07 -45.59
N ARG A 287 2.16 0.93 -46.58
CA ARG A 287 1.36 0.63 -47.76
C ARG A 287 2.09 -0.47 -48.52
N ASP A 288 1.48 -1.64 -48.65
CA ASP A 288 1.90 -2.63 -49.63
C ASP A 288 1.57 -2.09 -51.02
N ALA A 289 2.61 -1.63 -51.70
CA ALA A 289 2.67 -1.50 -53.14
C ALA A 289 3.30 -2.78 -53.72
N VAL A 290 3.13 -2.96 -55.03
CA VAL A 290 3.65 -4.01 -55.93
C VAL A 290 2.60 -5.13 -56.11
N ASP A 291 2.05 -5.38 -57.29
CA ASP A 291 2.76 -5.51 -58.57
C ASP A 291 1.86 -5.44 -59.81
N LYS A 292 2.49 -5.00 -60.92
CA LYS A 292 2.35 -5.44 -62.32
C LYS A 292 2.07 -4.37 -63.36
N THR A 293 3.19 -3.76 -63.79
CA THR A 293 3.68 -3.71 -65.18
C THR A 293 2.66 -3.92 -66.31
N ARG A 294 2.54 -2.92 -67.21
CA ARG A 294 2.90 -3.01 -68.64
C ARG A 294 2.46 -1.76 -69.40
N GLY A 295 3.29 -1.32 -70.35
CA GLY A 295 2.83 -0.61 -71.55
C GLY A 295 3.32 0.82 -71.70
N ASN A 296 4.57 0.96 -72.12
CA ASN A 296 5.04 2.08 -72.91
C ASN A 296 4.20 2.17 -74.20
N GLU A 297 3.68 3.34 -74.58
CA GLU A 297 3.74 3.83 -75.97
C GLU A 297 3.34 5.32 -76.07
N THR A 298 4.35 6.09 -76.45
CA THR A 298 4.42 7.33 -77.23
C THR A 298 3.14 7.67 -78.04
N ILE A 299 2.69 8.92 -78.18
CA ILE A 299 3.06 9.83 -79.28
C ILE A 299 2.26 11.16 -79.15
N ARG A 300 2.99 12.27 -79.32
CA ARG A 300 2.62 13.64 -79.77
C ARG A 300 1.37 14.33 -79.24
#